data_AF-A0A1E1WQF3-F1
#
_entry.id   AF-A0A1E1WQF3-F1
#
_cell.length_a   1.000
_cell.length_b   1.000
_cell.length_c   1.000
_cell.angle_alpha   90.00
_cell.angle_beta   90.00
_cell.angle_gamma   90.00
#
_symmetry.space_group_name_H-M   'P 1'
#
loop_
_entity.id
_entity.type
_entity.pdbx_description
1 polymer ?
#
loop_
_entity_poly.entity_id
_entity_poly.type
_entity_poly.pdbx_seq_one_letter_code
_entity_poly.pdbx_strand_id
1 'polypeptide(L)'
;RVPAGLSPTAARGWFVPLGAGVATIPAWAALAMVLPALMVYIIVFMETHIAELIVDKPERRLRKGSGFHMDIVIMALVNAMCGLFGAPWQCVATVRSVSHVSALTVMSTTHAPGEKPFIIEVKEQRLTGLVVAVLVGVSVLAAGWLRLVPMAVLFGVFLYMGISALGGIQLWDRVILLFKPVKHHPQVPYVRRVPTLRMHLYTLVQLAGLGVLYAVKSSRASLALPFFLVLMVPLRLSLAYVFTPLQLRALDGAQKDIDKDDEPDFYEEAPLPG
;
A
#
# COMPACT_ATOMS: atom_id res chain seq x y z
N ARG A 1 22.83 5.18 14.23
CA ARG A 1 23.29 4.66 15.54
C ARG A 1 22.22 5.01 16.57
N VAL A 2 21.76 4.07 17.39
CA VAL A 2 20.74 4.35 18.43
C VAL A 2 21.37 5.25 19.50
N PRO A 3 20.75 6.40 19.86
CA PRO A 3 21.29 7.30 20.88
C PRO A 3 21.28 6.62 22.26
N ALA A 4 22.15 7.08 23.17
CA ALA A 4 22.22 6.54 24.53
C ALA A 4 21.05 6.99 25.42
N GLY A 5 20.32 8.03 25.01
CA GLY A 5 19.17 8.58 25.71
C GLY A 5 18.32 9.46 24.80
N LEU A 6 17.19 9.94 25.32
CA LEU A 6 16.29 10.85 24.62
C LEU A 6 16.70 12.30 24.88
N SER A 7 17.07 13.02 23.81
CA SER A 7 17.37 14.44 23.87
C SER A 7 16.72 15.16 22.68
N PRO A 8 16.27 16.42 22.86
CA PRO A 8 15.76 17.21 21.75
C PRO A 8 16.86 17.54 20.74
N THR A 9 16.49 17.72 19.47
CA THR A 9 17.41 17.98 18.35
C THR A 9 18.19 19.29 18.48
N ALA A 10 17.66 20.25 19.24
CA ALA A 10 18.29 21.55 19.53
C ALA A 10 18.17 21.84 21.03
N ALA A 11 18.83 22.90 21.52
CA ALA A 11 18.67 23.43 22.87
C ALA A 11 17.28 24.08 23.06
N ARG A 12 16.23 23.28 22.88
CA ARG A 12 14.82 23.66 23.01
C ARG A 12 14.11 22.71 23.98
N GLY A 13 13.03 23.20 24.58
CA GLY A 13 12.10 22.33 25.30
C GLY A 13 11.41 21.33 24.38
N TRP A 14 10.81 20.29 24.97
CA TRP A 14 10.05 19.26 24.21
C TRP A 14 8.78 19.81 23.58
N PHE A 15 8.18 20.84 24.17
CA PHE A 15 7.00 21.51 23.65
C PHE A 15 7.40 22.76 22.86
N VAL A 16 6.83 22.93 21.67
CA VAL A 16 7.06 24.13 20.86
C VAL A 16 6.29 25.30 21.50
N PRO A 17 6.96 26.40 21.90
CA PRO A 17 6.30 27.48 22.61
C PRO A 17 5.28 28.19 21.70
N LEU A 18 4.01 28.12 22.07
CA LEU A 18 2.89 28.73 21.32
C LEU A 18 2.82 30.26 21.45
N GLY A 19 3.49 30.86 22.44
CA GLY A 19 3.41 32.30 22.74
C GLY A 19 4.68 33.09 22.40
N ALA A 20 5.82 32.74 23.01
CA ALA A 20 7.03 33.56 22.94
C ALA A 20 7.74 33.55 21.57
N GLY A 21 7.62 32.48 20.78
CA GLY A 21 8.21 32.36 19.44
C GLY A 21 7.29 32.83 18.29
N VAL A 22 6.03 33.13 18.59
CA VAL A 22 5.05 33.61 17.59
C VAL A 22 5.15 35.12 17.40
N ALA A 23 5.62 35.87 18.40
CA ALA A 23 5.88 37.32 18.29
C ALA A 23 6.92 37.66 17.19
N THR A 24 7.81 36.72 16.87
CA THR A 24 8.80 36.85 15.78
C THR A 24 8.27 36.45 14.40
N ILE A 25 7.13 35.75 14.32
CA ILE A 25 6.57 35.28 13.05
C ILE A 25 5.45 36.25 12.63
N PRO A 26 5.59 36.96 11.51
CA PRO A 26 4.57 37.90 11.09
C PRO A 26 3.28 37.15 10.71
N ALA A 27 2.12 37.74 11.00
CA ALA A 27 0.81 37.08 10.80
C ALA A 27 0.58 36.60 9.35
N TRP A 28 1.12 37.31 8.36
CA TRP A 28 1.06 36.89 6.95
C TRP A 28 1.82 35.58 6.69
N ALA A 29 2.93 35.32 7.40
CA ALA A 29 3.70 34.09 7.26
C ALA A 29 2.93 32.91 7.87
N ALA A 30 2.20 33.12 8.98
CA ALA A 30 1.31 32.11 9.54
C ALA A 30 0.20 31.72 8.55
N LEU A 31 -0.39 32.70 7.84
CA LEU A 31 -1.37 32.43 6.79
C LEU A 31 -0.74 31.73 5.57
N ALA A 32 0.48 32.13 5.17
CA ALA A 32 1.20 31.50 4.08
C ALA A 32 1.53 30.02 4.34
N MET A 33 1.70 29.61 5.61
CA MET A 33 1.95 28.22 6.00
C MET A 33 0.74 27.28 5.78
N VAL A 34 -0.45 27.82 5.50
CA VAL A 34 -1.62 27.00 5.11
C VAL A 34 -1.36 26.25 3.81
N LEU A 35 -0.64 26.85 2.85
CA LEU A 35 -0.34 26.22 1.56
C LEU A 35 0.55 24.97 1.68
N PRO A 36 1.73 25.02 2.34
CA PRO A 36 2.53 23.82 2.56
C PRO A 36 1.83 22.80 3.47
N ALA A 37 1.04 23.25 4.46
CA ALA A 37 0.26 22.35 5.30
C ALA A 37 -0.79 21.56 4.48
N LEU A 38 -1.49 22.23 3.56
CA LEU A 38 -2.43 21.59 2.63
C LEU A 38 -1.72 20.59 1.71
N MET A 39 -0.54 20.93 1.21
CA MET A 39 0.27 20.02 0.39
C MET A 39 0.67 18.76 1.16
N VAL A 40 1.15 18.91 2.39
CA VAL A 40 1.49 17.76 3.27
C VAL A 40 0.25 16.94 3.57
N TYR A 41 -0.89 17.58 3.84
CA TYR A 41 -2.16 16.88 4.04
C TYR A 41 -2.55 16.03 2.83
N ILE A 42 -2.47 16.56 1.61
CA ILE A 42 -2.77 15.81 0.39
C ILE A 42 -1.83 14.61 0.24
N ILE A 43 -0.53 14.77 0.52
CA ILE A 43 0.44 13.66 0.46
C ILE A 43 0.04 12.56 1.45
N VAL A 44 -0.17 12.92 2.72
CA VAL A 44 -0.52 11.96 3.78
C VAL A 44 -1.86 11.29 3.49
N PHE A 45 -2.85 12.05 3.02
CA PHE A 45 -4.16 11.53 2.64
C PHE A 45 -4.05 10.48 1.53
N MET A 46 -3.33 10.82 0.45
CA MET A 46 -3.16 9.92 -0.69
C MET A 46 -2.38 8.66 -0.31
N GLU A 47 -1.28 8.78 0.45
CA GLU A 47 -0.51 7.63 0.91
C GLU A 47 -1.33 6.70 1.81
N THR A 48 -2.11 7.28 2.73
CA THR A 48 -2.95 6.54 3.68
C THR A 48 -4.04 5.77 2.95
N HIS A 49 -4.82 6.42 2.09
CA HIS A 49 -5.88 5.77 1.33
C HIS A 49 -5.35 4.69 0.37
N ILE A 50 -4.24 4.94 -0.33
CA ILE A 50 -3.65 3.93 -1.22
C ILE A 50 -3.17 2.73 -0.41
N ALA A 51 -2.52 2.96 0.73
CA ALA A 51 -2.06 1.87 1.59
C ALA A 51 -3.23 1.04 2.15
N GLU A 52 -4.30 1.70 2.59
CA GLU A 52 -5.51 1.05 3.07
C GLU A 52 -6.20 0.23 1.97
N LEU A 53 -6.37 0.78 0.75
CA LEU A 53 -6.94 0.03 -0.38
C LEU A 53 -6.09 -1.19 -0.78
N ILE A 54 -4.76 -1.11 -0.62
CA ILE A 54 -3.88 -2.26 -0.85
C ILE A 54 -4.06 -3.33 0.23
N VAL A 55 -4.33 -2.92 1.47
CA VAL A 55 -4.55 -3.83 2.59
C VAL A 55 -5.95 -4.43 2.58
N ASP A 56 -6.96 -3.65 2.22
CA ASP A 56 -8.38 -4.02 2.17
C ASP A 56 -8.79 -4.72 0.86
N LYS A 57 -7.81 -5.35 0.22
CA LYS A 57 -8.02 -6.11 -1.01
C LYS A 57 -8.97 -7.29 -0.75
N PRO A 58 -10.00 -7.50 -1.59
CA PRO A 58 -10.97 -8.58 -1.40
C PRO A 58 -10.31 -9.96 -1.39
N GLU A 59 -9.18 -10.13 -2.07
CA GLU A 59 -8.39 -11.37 -2.11
C GLU A 59 -7.84 -11.77 -0.74
N ARG A 60 -7.69 -10.82 0.20
CA ARG A 60 -7.18 -11.09 1.55
C ARG A 60 -8.24 -11.60 2.52
N ARG A 61 -9.52 -11.63 2.13
CA ARG A 61 -10.64 -12.15 2.93
C ARG A 61 -10.70 -11.58 4.35
N LEU A 62 -10.46 -10.28 4.49
CA LEU A 62 -10.66 -9.55 5.75
C LEU A 62 -12.13 -9.63 6.18
N ARG A 63 -12.38 -9.73 7.49
CA ARG A 63 -13.72 -9.95 8.08
C ARG A 63 -14.25 -8.70 8.79
N LYS A 64 -13.39 -7.97 9.49
CA LYS A 64 -13.77 -6.71 10.13
C LYS A 64 -13.63 -5.61 9.09
N GLY A 65 -14.74 -4.96 8.75
CA GLY A 65 -14.78 -3.92 7.72
C GLY A 65 -13.74 -2.80 7.93
N SER A 66 -13.45 -2.09 6.85
CA SER A 66 -12.45 -1.02 6.76
C SER A 66 -12.88 0.28 7.45
N GLY A 67 -11.92 1.00 8.03
CA GLY A 67 -12.13 2.24 8.79
C GLY A 67 -11.64 3.53 8.12
N PHE A 68 -11.66 3.65 6.79
CA PHE A 68 -11.02 4.74 6.02
C PHE A 68 -11.18 6.16 6.63
N HIS A 69 -12.40 6.54 7.01
CA HIS A 69 -12.67 7.88 7.55
C HIS A 69 -12.11 8.09 8.96
N MET A 70 -12.10 7.06 9.80
CA MET A 70 -11.56 7.16 11.15
C MET A 70 -10.03 7.20 11.12
N ASP A 71 -9.43 6.46 10.19
CA ASP A 71 -7.98 6.38 10.06
C ASP A 71 -7.38 7.73 9.67
N ILE A 72 -8.01 8.49 8.74
CA ILE A 72 -7.54 9.85 8.41
C ILE A 72 -7.69 10.84 9.57
N VAL A 73 -8.77 10.74 10.37
CA VAL A 73 -8.97 11.61 11.54
C VAL A 73 -7.91 11.34 12.60
N ILE A 74 -7.64 10.07 12.89
CA ILE A 74 -6.58 9.67 13.83
C ILE A 74 -5.22 10.15 13.30
N MET A 75 -4.96 10.00 12.01
CA MET A 75 -3.71 10.42 11.38
C MET A 75 -3.49 11.93 11.49
N ALA A 76 -4.55 12.72 11.26
CA ALA A 76 -4.52 14.18 11.41
C ALA A 76 -4.26 14.58 12.87
N LEU A 77 -4.91 13.93 13.83
CA LEU A 77 -4.73 14.19 15.26
C LEU A 77 -3.30 13.85 15.72
N VAL A 78 -2.76 12.70 15.31
CA VAL A 78 -1.38 12.31 15.61
C VAL A 78 -0.39 13.31 15.01
N ASN A 79 -0.59 13.73 13.77
CA ASN A 79 0.29 14.71 13.12
C ASN A 79 0.19 16.11 13.75
N ALA A 80 -0.99 16.53 14.21
CA ALA A 80 -1.15 17.75 14.99
C ALA A 80 -0.36 17.68 16.31
N MET A 81 -0.44 16.55 17.01
CA MET A 81 0.35 16.31 18.22
C MET A 81 1.85 16.31 17.92
N CYS A 82 2.30 15.65 16.84
CA CYS A 82 3.70 15.71 16.41
C CYS A 82 4.15 17.16 16.17
N GLY A 83 3.30 17.99 15.57
CA GLY A 83 3.57 19.42 15.39
C GLY A 83 3.80 20.17 16.69
N LEU A 84 2.99 19.91 17.73
CA LEU A 84 3.13 20.53 19.06
C LEU A 84 4.44 20.15 19.77
N PHE A 85 4.91 18.91 19.60
CA PHE A 85 6.20 18.45 20.14
C PHE A 85 7.38 18.75 19.20
N GLY A 86 7.13 19.33 18.03
CA GLY A 86 8.14 19.53 16.98
C GLY A 86 8.76 18.22 16.50
N ALA A 87 8.03 17.11 16.60
CA ALA A 87 8.39 15.78 16.10
C ALA A 87 8.10 15.69 14.60
N PRO A 88 8.78 14.80 13.85
CA PRO A 88 8.48 14.58 12.44
C PRO A 88 7.04 14.08 12.29
N TRP A 89 6.35 14.56 11.27
CA TRP A 89 5.06 14.01 10.89
C TRP A 89 5.20 12.52 10.56
N GLN A 90 4.15 11.78 10.81
CA GLN A 90 4.04 10.37 10.49
C GLN A 90 3.27 10.21 9.18
N CYS A 91 3.51 9.10 8.49
CA CYS A 91 2.70 8.62 7.38
C CYS A 91 2.58 7.09 7.43
N VAL A 92 1.58 6.55 6.74
CA VAL A 92 1.39 5.10 6.66
C VAL A 92 2.49 4.49 5.80
N ALA A 93 3.11 3.41 6.29
CA ALA A 93 4.14 2.68 5.56
C ALA A 93 3.52 1.47 4.83
N THR A 94 3.30 1.58 3.53
CA THR A 94 2.63 0.53 2.73
C THR A 94 3.33 -0.83 2.82
N VAL A 95 4.64 -0.90 2.56
CA VAL A 95 5.40 -2.16 2.57
C VAL A 95 5.38 -2.81 3.96
N ARG A 96 5.52 -1.99 5.01
CA ARG A 96 5.47 -2.47 6.40
C ARG A 96 4.08 -3.01 6.74
N SER A 97 3.03 -2.30 6.34
CA SER A 97 1.64 -2.69 6.60
C SER A 97 1.27 -3.98 5.87
N VAL A 98 1.67 -4.11 4.60
CA VAL A 98 1.50 -5.35 3.83
C VAL A 98 2.28 -6.51 4.44
N SER A 99 3.54 -6.29 4.84
CA SER A 99 4.37 -7.34 5.47
C SER A 99 3.77 -7.79 6.80
N HIS A 100 3.25 -6.84 7.60
CA HIS A 100 2.60 -7.13 8.86
C HIS A 100 1.32 -7.96 8.66
N VAL A 101 0.48 -7.60 7.69
CA VAL A 101 -0.71 -8.38 7.34
C VAL A 101 -0.34 -9.76 6.80
N SER A 102 0.71 -9.85 5.97
CA SER A 102 1.21 -11.12 5.44
C SER A 102 1.70 -12.04 6.56
N ALA A 103 2.37 -11.52 7.59
CA ALA A 103 2.78 -12.30 8.76
C ALA A 103 1.59 -12.85 9.59
N LEU A 104 0.41 -12.25 9.44
CA LEU A 104 -0.84 -12.66 10.10
C LEU A 104 -1.75 -13.48 9.18
N THR A 105 -1.33 -13.72 7.94
CA THR A 105 -2.11 -14.43 6.94
C THR A 105 -1.88 -15.94 7.06
N VAL A 106 -2.96 -16.69 7.21
CA VAL A 106 -2.93 -18.15 7.22
C VAL A 106 -3.18 -18.66 5.81
N MET A 107 -2.15 -19.26 5.22
CA MET A 107 -2.25 -19.97 3.95
C MET A 107 -2.74 -21.39 4.19
N SER A 108 -3.55 -21.92 3.27
CA SER A 108 -3.99 -23.30 3.37
C SER A 108 -2.84 -24.29 3.14
N THR A 109 -2.90 -25.42 3.84
CA THR A 109 -1.89 -26.48 3.85
C THR A 109 -2.36 -27.76 3.18
N THR A 110 -3.69 -27.94 3.03
CA THR A 110 -4.32 -29.08 2.39
C THR A 110 -4.84 -28.67 1.01
N HIS A 111 -3.99 -28.82 0.00
CA HIS A 111 -4.32 -28.59 -1.41
C HIS A 111 -4.01 -29.84 -2.23
N ALA A 112 -4.72 -30.03 -3.33
CA ALA A 112 -4.37 -31.06 -4.29
C ALA A 112 -2.96 -30.76 -4.88
N PRO A 113 -2.14 -31.79 -5.16
CA PRO A 113 -0.82 -31.59 -5.77
C PRO A 113 -0.94 -30.77 -7.07
N GLY A 114 -0.36 -29.56 -7.07
CA GLY A 114 -0.37 -28.65 -8.23
C GLY A 114 -1.25 -27.41 -8.08
N GLU A 115 -2.10 -27.32 -7.05
CA GLU A 115 -2.84 -26.09 -6.73
C GLU A 115 -1.98 -25.10 -5.95
N LYS A 116 -2.13 -23.81 -6.24
CA LYS A 116 -1.45 -22.76 -5.49
C LYS A 116 -2.11 -22.58 -4.12
N PRO A 117 -1.32 -22.37 -3.05
CA PRO A 117 -1.89 -22.09 -1.74
C PRO A 117 -2.74 -20.81 -1.79
N PHE A 118 -3.97 -20.90 -1.29
CA PHE A 118 -4.87 -19.76 -1.17
C PHE A 118 -4.99 -19.30 0.28
N ILE A 119 -5.40 -18.04 0.46
CA ILE A 119 -5.58 -17.41 1.76
C ILE A 119 -6.85 -17.95 2.43
N ILE A 120 -6.73 -18.59 3.59
CA ILE A 120 -7.89 -19.03 4.38
C ILE A 120 -8.47 -17.82 5.11
N GLU A 121 -7.62 -17.18 5.92
CA GLU A 121 -8.00 -16.08 6.80
C GLU A 121 -6.78 -15.24 7.19
N VAL A 122 -7.04 -14.01 7.61
CA VAL A 122 -6.05 -13.12 8.22
C VAL A 122 -6.44 -12.90 9.67
N LYS A 123 -5.49 -13.08 10.59
CA LYS A 123 -5.71 -12.86 12.03
C LYS A 123 -5.72 -11.36 12.34
N GLU A 124 -6.91 -10.76 12.34
CA GLU A 124 -7.13 -9.34 12.65
C GLU A 124 -7.09 -9.07 14.17
N GLN A 125 -5.96 -8.56 14.65
CA GLN A 125 -5.77 -8.22 16.06
C GLN A 125 -5.09 -6.86 16.25
N ARG A 126 -5.34 -6.23 17.41
CA ARG A 126 -4.80 -4.93 17.80
C ARG A 126 -3.49 -5.02 18.59
N LEU A 127 -3.21 -6.20 19.16
CA LEU A 127 -2.15 -6.39 20.13
C LEU A 127 -0.76 -6.30 19.52
N THR A 128 -0.50 -6.95 18.39
CA THR A 128 0.81 -6.92 17.71
C THR A 128 1.25 -5.51 17.33
N GLY A 129 0.35 -4.69 16.78
CA GLY A 129 0.64 -3.29 16.46
C GLY A 129 1.01 -2.49 17.71
N LEU A 130 0.25 -2.68 18.81
CA LEU A 130 0.54 -2.08 20.10
C LEU A 130 1.89 -2.55 20.66
N VAL A 131 2.17 -3.85 20.63
CA VAL A 131 3.42 -4.45 21.10
C VAL A 131 4.61 -3.91 20.32
N VAL A 132 4.51 -3.83 18.99
CA VAL A 132 5.56 -3.25 18.14
C VAL A 132 5.78 -1.78 18.49
N ALA A 133 4.72 -0.98 18.67
CA ALA A 133 4.83 0.42 19.04
C ALA A 133 5.52 0.61 20.41
N VAL A 134 5.13 -0.19 21.41
CA VAL A 134 5.76 -0.18 22.74
C VAL A 134 7.22 -0.60 22.67
N LEU A 135 7.56 -1.66 21.93
CA LEU A 135 8.94 -2.13 21.76
C LEU A 135 9.82 -1.07 21.07
N VAL A 136 9.28 -0.34 20.08
CA VAL A 136 9.98 0.80 19.46
C VAL A 136 10.20 1.92 20.49
N GLY A 137 9.20 2.24 21.32
CA GLY A 137 9.33 3.24 22.37
C GLY A 137 10.40 2.89 23.43
N VAL A 138 10.45 1.62 23.86
CA VAL A 138 11.40 1.13 24.86
C VAL A 138 12.78 0.82 24.27
N SER A 139 12.92 0.81 22.94
CA SER A 139 14.17 0.44 22.24
C SER A 139 15.40 1.28 22.63
N VAL A 140 15.20 2.50 23.14
CA VAL A 140 16.28 3.35 23.66
C VAL A 140 17.00 2.70 24.84
N LEU A 141 16.27 2.00 25.72
CA LEU A 141 16.87 1.26 26.85
C LEU A 141 17.70 0.06 26.38
N ALA A 142 17.32 -0.52 25.24
CA ALA A 142 18.02 -1.64 24.62
C ALA A 142 19.13 -1.21 23.65
N ALA A 143 19.53 0.07 23.63
CA ALA A 143 20.49 0.61 22.66
C ALA A 143 21.82 -0.16 22.61
N GLY A 144 22.31 -0.69 23.74
CA GLY A 144 23.51 -1.52 23.79
C GLY A 144 23.39 -2.79 22.95
N TRP A 145 22.26 -3.48 23.05
CA TRP A 145 21.97 -4.71 22.29
C TRP A 145 21.69 -4.41 20.82
N LEU A 146 20.93 -3.35 20.52
CA LEU A 146 20.60 -2.98 19.14
C LEU A 146 21.84 -2.60 18.32
N ARG A 147 22.90 -2.09 18.97
CA ARG A 147 24.17 -1.75 18.29
C ARG A 147 24.96 -2.96 17.80
N LEU A 148 24.68 -4.15 18.34
CA LEU A 148 25.33 -5.39 17.93
C LEU A 148 24.79 -5.91 16.60
N VAL A 149 23.59 -5.48 16.19
CA VAL A 149 22.96 -5.94 14.95
C VAL A 149 23.63 -5.28 13.74
N PRO A 150 24.28 -6.05 12.84
CA PRO A 150 24.92 -5.49 11.67
C PRO A 150 23.90 -4.90 10.69
N MET A 151 24.23 -3.75 10.08
CA MET A 151 23.35 -3.12 9.09
C MET A 151 23.08 -4.03 7.88
N ALA A 152 24.01 -4.94 7.55
CA ALA A 152 23.84 -5.94 6.49
C ALA A 152 22.62 -6.85 6.73
N VAL A 153 22.36 -7.24 7.97
CA VAL A 153 21.20 -8.07 8.33
C VAL A 153 19.90 -7.31 8.09
N LEU A 154 19.85 -6.02 8.47
CA LEU A 154 18.70 -5.16 8.23
C LEU A 154 18.41 -4.99 6.74
N PHE A 155 19.44 -4.81 5.90
CA PHE A 155 19.25 -4.77 4.45
C PHE A 155 18.71 -6.08 3.89
N GLY A 156 19.14 -7.24 4.41
CA GLY A 156 18.57 -8.54 4.04
C GLY A 156 17.08 -8.63 4.35
N VAL A 157 16.66 -8.20 5.54
CA VAL A 157 15.24 -8.17 5.94
C VAL A 157 14.46 -7.17 5.09
N PHE A 158 15.00 -5.99 4.80
CA PHE A 158 14.37 -5.01 3.91
C PHE A 158 14.20 -5.53 2.48
N LEU A 159 15.19 -6.24 1.94
CA LEU A 159 15.10 -6.88 0.63
C LEU A 159 14.02 -7.96 0.62
N TYR A 160 13.99 -8.82 1.65
CA TYR A 160 12.94 -9.84 1.80
C TYR A 160 11.54 -9.20 1.85
N MET A 161 11.34 -8.17 2.66
CA MET A 161 10.06 -7.44 2.73
C MET A 161 9.70 -6.78 1.40
N GLY A 162 10.70 -6.26 0.68
CA GLY A 162 10.49 -5.70 -0.66
C GLY A 162 10.00 -6.74 -1.66
N ILE A 163 10.65 -7.90 -1.72
CA ILE A 163 10.28 -8.99 -2.64
C ILE A 163 8.93 -9.62 -2.24
N SER A 164 8.70 -9.87 -0.95
CA SER A 164 7.45 -10.47 -0.48
C SER A 164 6.24 -9.54 -0.70
N ALA A 165 6.42 -8.21 -0.60
CA ALA A 165 5.37 -7.25 -0.89
C ALA A 165 4.97 -7.17 -2.37
N LEU A 166 5.79 -7.68 -3.29
CA LEU A 166 5.41 -7.84 -4.72
C LEU A 166 4.44 -9.01 -4.92
N GLY A 167 4.37 -9.95 -3.98
CA GLY A 167 3.43 -11.06 -4.00
C GLY A 167 1.98 -10.57 -3.94
N GLY A 168 1.16 -11.01 -4.91
CA GLY A 168 -0.25 -10.61 -5.01
C GLY A 168 -0.48 -9.28 -5.73
N ILE A 169 0.55 -8.70 -6.35
CA ILE A 169 0.39 -7.58 -7.28
C ILE A 169 0.21 -8.13 -8.70
N GLN A 170 -0.98 -7.97 -9.27
CA GLN A 170 -1.29 -8.46 -10.63
C GLN A 170 -0.37 -7.88 -11.72
N LEU A 171 0.08 -6.62 -11.57
CA LEU A 171 1.08 -6.05 -12.47
C LEU A 171 2.37 -6.90 -12.47
N TRP A 172 2.86 -7.30 -11.29
CA TRP A 172 4.06 -8.11 -11.17
C TRP A 172 3.88 -9.50 -11.80
N ASP A 173 2.73 -10.15 -11.56
CA ASP A 173 2.40 -11.42 -12.20
C ASP A 173 2.41 -11.31 -13.74
N ARG A 174 1.82 -10.24 -14.29
CA ARG A 174 1.81 -9.97 -15.73
C ARG A 174 3.19 -9.63 -16.30
N VAL A 175 4.04 -8.96 -15.52
CA VAL A 175 5.44 -8.73 -15.89
C VAL A 175 6.17 -10.07 -16.05
N ILE A 176 5.95 -11.02 -15.14
CA ILE A 176 6.52 -12.37 -15.27
C ILE A 176 5.96 -13.07 -16.52
N LEU A 177 4.66 -12.89 -16.83
CA LEU A 177 4.05 -13.45 -18.04
C LEU A 177 4.64 -12.90 -19.35
N LEU A 178 5.23 -11.70 -19.37
CA LEU A 178 5.96 -11.20 -20.56
C LEU A 178 7.15 -12.09 -20.94
N PHE A 179 7.79 -12.71 -19.95
CA PHE A 179 8.97 -13.56 -20.15
C PHE A 179 8.63 -15.05 -20.27
N LYS A 180 7.35 -15.41 -20.17
CA LYS A 180 6.89 -16.80 -20.18
C LYS A 180 6.28 -17.13 -21.54
N PRO A 181 6.62 -18.27 -22.16
CA PRO A 181 5.94 -18.68 -23.39
C PRO A 181 4.47 -19.01 -23.11
N VAL A 182 3.60 -18.69 -24.08
CA VAL A 182 2.13 -18.81 -24.00
C VAL A 182 1.66 -20.19 -23.49
N LYS A 183 2.40 -21.24 -23.82
CA LYS A 183 2.11 -22.63 -23.41
C LYS A 183 2.11 -22.84 -21.89
N HIS A 184 2.82 -22.01 -21.13
CA HIS A 184 2.96 -22.14 -19.67
C HIS A 184 2.15 -21.10 -18.90
N HIS A 185 1.22 -20.41 -19.57
CA HIS A 185 0.35 -19.46 -18.90
C HIS A 185 -0.58 -20.17 -17.90
N PRO A 186 -0.76 -19.61 -16.69
CA PRO A 186 -1.69 -20.17 -15.72
C PRO A 186 -3.15 -19.96 -16.16
N GLN A 187 -4.03 -20.81 -15.65
CA GLN A 187 -5.48 -20.73 -15.90
C GLN A 187 -6.12 -19.64 -15.02
N VAL A 188 -5.81 -18.37 -15.31
CA VAL A 188 -6.36 -17.21 -14.60
C VAL A 188 -7.33 -16.42 -15.51
N PRO A 189 -8.38 -15.78 -14.97
CA PRO A 189 -9.43 -15.16 -15.79
C PRO A 189 -8.92 -14.16 -16.84
N TYR A 190 -7.92 -13.36 -16.50
CA TYR A 190 -7.36 -12.35 -17.41
C TYR A 190 -6.52 -12.95 -18.56
N VAL A 191 -5.96 -14.15 -18.39
CA VAL A 191 -5.25 -14.87 -19.47
C VAL A 191 -6.26 -15.54 -20.41
N ARG A 192 -7.39 -16.03 -19.87
CA ARG A 192 -8.41 -16.74 -20.66
C ARG A 192 -9.27 -15.78 -21.49
N ARG A 193 -9.60 -14.61 -20.94
CA ARG A 193 -10.57 -13.67 -21.54
C ARG A 193 -9.95 -12.59 -22.43
N VAL A 194 -8.62 -12.40 -22.39
CA VAL A 194 -7.94 -11.32 -23.14
C VAL A 194 -6.83 -11.92 -24.00
N PRO A 195 -6.72 -11.55 -25.30
CA PRO A 195 -5.64 -12.05 -26.14
C PRO A 195 -4.28 -11.55 -25.62
N THR A 196 -3.28 -12.43 -25.69
CA THR A 196 -1.95 -12.24 -25.09
C THR A 196 -1.28 -10.92 -25.50
N LEU A 197 -1.39 -10.52 -26.78
CA LEU A 197 -0.82 -9.25 -27.26
C LEU A 197 -1.46 -8.02 -26.60
N ARG A 198 -2.78 -8.03 -26.38
CA ARG A 198 -3.48 -6.93 -25.71
C ARG A 198 -3.12 -6.87 -24.22
N MET A 199 -2.98 -8.03 -23.57
CA MET A 199 -2.49 -8.11 -22.20
C MET A 199 -1.07 -7.52 -22.07
N HIS A 200 -0.17 -7.84 -23.00
CA HIS A 200 1.19 -7.30 -23.01
C HIS A 200 1.21 -5.80 -23.28
N LEU A 201 0.41 -5.30 -24.24
CA LEU A 201 0.26 -3.86 -24.48
C LEU A 201 -0.19 -3.12 -23.21
N TYR A 202 -1.21 -3.65 -22.52
CA TYR A 202 -1.70 -3.07 -21.27
C TYR A 202 -0.59 -3.04 -20.20
N THR A 203 0.16 -4.13 -20.05
CA THR A 203 1.26 -4.23 -19.09
C THR A 203 2.39 -3.25 -19.43
N LEU A 204 2.73 -3.07 -20.71
CA LEU A 204 3.72 -2.10 -21.17
C LEU A 204 3.29 -0.66 -20.88
N VAL A 205 2.01 -0.31 -21.07
CA VAL A 205 1.49 1.01 -20.70
C VAL A 205 1.61 1.24 -19.19
N GLN A 206 1.28 0.24 -18.37
CA GLN A 206 1.45 0.33 -16.92
C GLN A 206 2.93 0.49 -16.50
N LEU A 207 3.84 -0.23 -17.15
CA LEU A 207 5.28 -0.10 -16.92
C LEU A 207 5.80 1.29 -17.34
N ALA A 208 5.29 1.84 -18.45
CA ALA A 208 5.62 3.20 -18.86
C ALA A 208 5.12 4.23 -17.84
N GLY A 209 3.89 4.08 -17.33
CA GLY A 209 3.35 4.92 -16.25
C GLY A 209 4.18 4.83 -14.97
N LEU A 210 4.61 3.63 -14.58
CA LEU A 210 5.53 3.42 -13.46
C LEU A 210 6.90 4.09 -13.70
N GLY A 211 7.41 4.04 -14.93
CA GLY A 211 8.63 4.73 -15.33
C GLY A 211 8.52 6.25 -15.18
N VAL A 212 7.39 6.84 -15.59
CA VAL A 212 7.10 8.27 -15.38
C VAL A 212 7.06 8.61 -13.89
N LEU A 213 6.35 7.81 -13.08
CA LEU A 213 6.29 7.99 -11.63
C LEU A 213 7.68 7.89 -10.99
N TYR A 214 8.51 6.96 -11.44
CA TYR A 214 9.89 6.83 -10.97
C TYR A 214 10.75 8.05 -11.33
N ALA A 215 10.62 8.56 -12.56
CA ALA A 215 11.32 9.77 -13.00
C ALA A 215 10.91 11.00 -12.18
N VAL A 216 9.61 11.18 -11.92
CA VAL A 216 9.09 12.26 -11.05
C VAL A 216 9.63 12.10 -9.63
N LYS A 217 9.60 10.89 -9.07
CA LYS A 217 10.12 10.58 -7.73
C LYS A 217 11.61 10.92 -7.60
N SER A 218 12.40 10.63 -8.64
CA SER A 218 13.84 10.91 -8.66
C SER A 218 14.17 12.39 -8.88
N SER A 219 13.19 13.19 -9.29
CA SER A 219 13.36 14.62 -9.55
C SER A 219 13.13 15.47 -8.30
N ARG A 220 13.43 16.78 -8.40
CA ARG A 220 13.10 17.77 -7.35
C ARG A 220 11.59 17.97 -7.16
N ALA A 221 10.77 17.49 -8.10
CA ALA A 221 9.31 17.55 -8.05
C ALA A 221 8.69 16.34 -7.32
N SER A 222 9.45 15.62 -6.48
CA SER A 222 8.96 14.45 -5.74
C SER A 222 7.75 14.75 -4.85
N LEU A 223 7.60 15.98 -4.37
CA LEU A 223 6.43 16.45 -3.62
C LEU A 223 5.13 16.43 -4.45
N ALA A 224 5.23 16.48 -5.78
CA ALA A 224 4.09 16.41 -6.68
C ALA A 224 3.65 14.97 -7.01
N LEU A 225 4.35 13.96 -6.48
CA LEU A 225 4.09 12.55 -6.78
C LEU A 225 2.62 12.12 -6.59
N PRO A 226 1.87 12.56 -5.56
CA PRO A 226 0.46 12.22 -5.44
C PRO A 226 -0.39 12.71 -6.61
N PHE A 227 -0.08 13.88 -7.20
CA PHE A 227 -0.81 14.38 -8.36
C PHE A 227 -0.56 13.55 -9.62
N PHE A 228 0.68 13.11 -9.82
CA PHE A 228 1.02 12.19 -10.92
C PHE A 228 0.41 10.79 -10.72
N LEU A 229 0.27 10.33 -9.48
CA LEU A 229 -0.48 9.11 -9.18
C LEU A 229 -1.96 9.26 -9.54
N VAL A 230 -2.59 10.38 -9.19
CA VAL A 230 -3.99 10.67 -9.60
C VAL A 230 -4.10 10.72 -11.12
N LEU A 231 -3.10 11.23 -11.84
CA LEU A 231 -3.06 11.25 -13.31
C LEU A 231 -3.03 9.84 -13.93
N MET A 232 -2.69 8.79 -13.18
CA MET A 232 -2.85 7.41 -13.66
C MET A 232 -4.33 7.00 -13.80
N VAL A 233 -5.26 7.67 -13.11
CA VAL A 233 -6.71 7.42 -13.25
C VAL A 233 -7.23 7.82 -14.64
N PRO A 234 -7.03 9.06 -15.14
CA PRO A 234 -7.42 9.41 -16.50
C PRO A 234 -6.62 8.62 -17.55
N LEU A 235 -5.36 8.24 -17.28
CA LEU A 235 -4.65 7.29 -18.14
C LEU A 235 -5.43 5.97 -18.25
N ARG A 236 -5.92 5.41 -17.14
CA ARG A 236 -6.78 4.22 -17.14
C ARG A 236 -8.09 4.46 -17.90
N LEU A 237 -8.71 5.63 -17.75
CA LEU A 237 -9.93 5.96 -18.52
C LEU A 237 -9.65 6.03 -20.02
N SER A 238 -8.50 6.56 -20.44
CA SER A 238 -8.11 6.62 -21.86
C SER A 238 -7.91 5.23 -22.49
N LEU A 239 -7.58 4.20 -21.69
CA LEU A 239 -7.48 2.83 -22.17
C LEU A 239 -8.83 2.24 -22.61
N ALA A 240 -9.95 2.85 -22.21
CA ALA A 240 -11.29 2.47 -22.69
C ALA A 240 -11.49 2.72 -24.21
N TYR A 241 -10.65 3.55 -24.83
CA TYR A 241 -10.68 3.74 -26.29
C TYR A 241 -10.01 2.59 -27.05
N VAL A 242 -9.10 1.85 -26.42
CA VAL A 242 -8.30 0.78 -27.06
C VAL A 242 -8.81 -0.61 -26.68
N PHE A 243 -9.38 -0.77 -25.50
CA PHE A 243 -9.81 -2.05 -24.93
C PHE A 243 -11.32 -2.09 -24.75
N THR A 244 -11.90 -3.29 -24.89
CA THR A 244 -13.33 -3.48 -24.58
C THR A 244 -13.56 -3.43 -23.06
N PRO A 245 -14.77 -3.05 -22.60
CA PRO A 245 -15.07 -2.98 -21.17
C PRO A 245 -14.85 -4.33 -20.45
N LEU A 246 -15.12 -5.45 -21.12
CA LEU A 246 -14.88 -6.79 -20.58
C LEU A 246 -13.37 -7.08 -20.41
N GLN A 247 -12.54 -6.65 -21.36
CA GLN A 247 -11.08 -6.82 -21.29
C GLN A 247 -10.49 -5.98 -20.14
N LEU A 248 -10.93 -4.73 -19.98
CA LEU A 248 -10.47 -3.87 -18.88
C LEU A 248 -10.90 -4.41 -17.52
N ARG A 249 -12.15 -4.86 -17.38
CA ARG A 249 -12.61 -5.48 -16.13
C ARG A 249 -11.79 -6.72 -15.76
N ALA A 250 -11.48 -7.57 -16.74
CA ALA A 250 -10.62 -8.74 -16.51
C ALA A 250 -9.20 -8.33 -16.09
N LEU A 251 -8.63 -7.26 -16.67
CA LEU A 251 -7.27 -6.78 -16.39
C LEU A 251 -7.12 -5.95 -15.11
N ASP A 252 -8.20 -5.34 -14.63
CA ASP A 252 -8.20 -4.51 -13.41
C ASP A 252 -8.41 -5.35 -12.13
N GLY A 253 -8.74 -6.65 -12.26
CA GLY A 253 -8.81 -7.58 -11.13
C GLY A 253 -9.99 -7.36 -10.18
N ALA A 254 -10.89 -6.43 -10.51
CA ALA A 254 -11.99 -6.04 -9.66
C ALA A 254 -13.16 -7.04 -9.76
N GLN A 255 -13.06 -8.26 -9.21
CA GLN A 255 -14.28 -9.00 -8.90
C GLN A 255 -14.14 -10.11 -7.86
N LYS A 256 -15.04 -10.06 -6.87
CA LYS A 256 -15.48 -11.19 -6.03
C LYS A 256 -16.48 -12.11 -6.75
N ASP A 257 -17.01 -11.66 -7.89
CA ASP A 257 -18.23 -12.23 -8.50
C ASP A 257 -18.01 -12.86 -9.89
N ILE A 258 -16.79 -12.86 -10.44
CA ILE A 258 -16.54 -13.40 -11.79
C ILE A 258 -16.76 -14.92 -11.84
N ASP A 259 -16.53 -15.64 -10.75
CA ASP A 259 -16.73 -17.10 -10.70
C ASP A 259 -18.22 -17.48 -10.60
N LYS A 260 -19.12 -16.54 -10.29
CA LYS A 260 -20.58 -16.80 -10.28
C LYS A 260 -21.22 -16.77 -11.67
N ASP A 261 -20.56 -16.16 -12.64
CA ASP A 261 -21.05 -16.11 -14.03
C ASP A 261 -20.70 -17.40 -14.80
N ASP A 262 -19.81 -18.26 -14.29
CA ASP A 262 -19.33 -19.50 -14.92
C ASP A 262 -19.85 -20.77 -14.20
N GLU A 263 -20.58 -20.66 -13.08
CA GLU A 263 -21.39 -21.75 -12.52
C GLU A 263 -22.77 -21.72 -13.20
N PRO A 264 -23.19 -22.78 -13.92
CA PRO A 264 -24.56 -22.84 -14.42
C PRO A 264 -25.51 -22.70 -13.22
N ASP A 265 -26.50 -21.82 -13.33
CA ASP A 265 -27.49 -21.63 -12.28
C ASP A 265 -28.14 -22.99 -12.02
N PHE A 266 -28.21 -23.44 -10.76
CA PHE A 266 -28.83 -24.72 -10.40
C PHE A 266 -30.26 -24.84 -10.95
N TYR A 267 -30.93 -23.71 -11.21
CA TYR A 267 -32.24 -23.64 -11.85
C TYR A 267 -32.22 -23.81 -13.38
N GLU A 268 -31.08 -23.63 -14.06
CA GLU A 268 -30.91 -23.93 -15.49
C GLU A 268 -30.64 -25.42 -15.75
N GLU A 269 -30.05 -26.14 -14.80
CA GLU A 269 -29.80 -27.59 -14.91
C GLU A 269 -30.96 -28.47 -14.41
N ALA A 270 -31.95 -27.89 -13.73
CA ALA A 270 -33.10 -28.63 -13.27
C ALA A 270 -33.95 -29.10 -14.47
N PRO A 271 -34.14 -30.42 -14.69
CA PRO A 271 -35.06 -30.88 -15.72
C PRO A 271 -36.46 -30.38 -15.36
N LEU A 272 -37.06 -29.61 -16.26
CA LEU A 272 -38.46 -29.19 -16.14
C LEU A 272 -39.32 -30.46 -15.93
N PRO A 273 -40.19 -30.51 -14.91
CA PRO A 273 -41.12 -31.62 -14.78
C PRO A 273 -42.03 -31.61 -16.02
N GLY A 274 -41.95 -32.68 -16.81
CA GLY A 274 -42.85 -32.95 -17.94
C GLY A 274 -44.25 -33.31 -17.48
#